data_AF-A0A8B8F3L0-F1
#
_entry.id   AF-A0A8B8F3L0-F1
#
_cell.length_a   1.000
_cell.length_b   1.000
_cell.length_c   1.000
_cell.angle_alpha   90.00
_cell.angle_beta   90.00
_cell.angle_gamma   90.00
#
_symmetry.space_group_name_H-M   'P 1'
#
loop_
_entity.id
_entity.type
_entity.pdbx_description
1 polymer ?
#
loop_
_entity_poly.entity_id
_entity_poly.type
_entity_poly.pdbx_seq_one_letter_code
_entity_poly.pdbx_strand_id
1 'polypeptide(L)'
;MEADGCAVCGAPAAQRCANCLAARYCGRAHQRAHWTEGGHKSACRPYVVASSPELGRHWVTVRDVAVGEVLLEERPLAVGPKAGSPPVCLTCYAPATGHACSGCGWPVCGPRCEAAPVHRLAECSLVRGHFDERHLSAKQLKNNTKICEELLRLADVLEPGITRFRGLLLFYLVCGLKKLKRIKKKSNYDEIIKNYTEKSVAIFKTEPDLDYLIDRLQ
;
A
#
# COMPACT_ATOMS: atom_id res chain seq x y z
N MET A 1 15.58 -31.07 17.52
CA MET A 1 16.73 -32.00 17.55
C MET A 1 17.93 -31.25 17.04
N GLU A 2 18.70 -30.65 17.94
CA GLU A 2 19.96 -29.99 17.57
C GLU A 2 20.96 -31.05 17.16
N ALA A 3 21.53 -30.90 15.96
CA ALA A 3 22.64 -31.74 15.55
C ALA A 3 23.87 -31.32 16.38
N ASP A 4 24.25 -32.14 17.35
CA ASP A 4 25.49 -31.98 18.13
C ASP A 4 26.76 -32.25 17.29
N GLY A 5 26.58 -32.66 16.03
CA GLY A 5 27.65 -32.95 15.07
C GLY A 5 27.94 -31.83 14.07
N CYS A 6 29.06 -31.98 13.37
CA CYS A 6 29.50 -31.10 12.29
C CYS A 6 28.46 -31.09 11.17
N ALA A 7 28.07 -29.90 10.70
CA ALA A 7 27.10 -29.71 9.60
C ALA A 7 27.55 -30.26 8.22
N VAL A 8 28.75 -30.83 8.13
CA VAL A 8 29.32 -31.38 6.88
C VAL A 8 29.56 -32.88 6.99
N CYS A 9 30.21 -33.35 8.06
CA CYS A 9 30.59 -34.76 8.21
C CYS A 9 29.92 -35.49 9.39
N GLY A 10 29.12 -34.81 10.20
CA GLY A 10 28.44 -35.39 11.37
C GLY A 10 29.34 -35.67 12.59
N ALA A 11 30.67 -35.56 12.48
CA ALA A 11 31.59 -35.77 13.60
C ALA A 11 31.35 -34.78 14.76
N PRO A 12 31.68 -35.13 16.03
CA PRO A 12 31.53 -34.23 17.17
C PRO A 12 32.16 -32.86 16.90
N ALA A 13 31.40 -31.80 17.14
CA ALA A 13 31.77 -30.45 16.74
C ALA A 13 31.57 -29.44 17.87
N ALA A 14 32.69 -28.91 18.39
CA ALA A 14 32.67 -27.88 19.43
C ALA A 14 32.55 -26.46 18.87
N GLN A 15 33.00 -26.21 17.63
CA GLN A 15 33.02 -24.86 17.06
C GLN A 15 31.64 -24.51 16.50
N ARG A 16 31.10 -23.35 16.87
CA ARG A 16 29.84 -22.82 16.35
C ARG A 16 30.10 -21.71 15.35
N CYS A 17 29.19 -21.53 14.39
CA CYS A 17 29.15 -20.35 13.55
C CYS A 17 28.96 -19.10 14.43
N ALA A 18 29.90 -18.16 14.42
CA ALA A 18 29.82 -16.95 15.24
C ALA A 18 28.60 -16.06 14.94
N ASN A 19 28.00 -16.20 13.76
CA ASN A 19 26.87 -15.39 13.34
C ASN A 19 25.52 -15.92 13.86
N CYS A 20 25.20 -17.19 13.60
CA CYS A 20 23.90 -17.79 13.96
C CYS A 20 23.93 -18.67 15.21
N LEU A 21 25.12 -19.04 15.70
CA LEU A 21 25.35 -19.97 16.82
C LEU A 21 24.72 -21.38 16.68
N ALA A 22 23.95 -21.64 15.63
CA ALA A 22 23.22 -22.89 15.39
C ALA A 22 24.07 -23.93 14.64
N ALA A 23 24.79 -23.51 13.58
CA ALA A 23 25.62 -24.43 12.82
C ALA A 23 26.93 -24.74 13.55
N ARG A 24 27.30 -26.03 13.59
CA ARG A 24 28.52 -26.53 14.25
C ARG A 24 29.51 -27.15 13.26
N TYR A 25 30.80 -27.06 13.58
CA TYR A 25 31.90 -27.56 12.76
C TYR A 25 32.99 -28.23 13.60
N CYS A 26 33.56 -29.33 13.10
CA CYS A 26 34.76 -29.93 13.70
C CYS A 26 36.04 -29.13 13.36
N GLY A 27 35.97 -28.20 12.41
CA GLY A 27 37.07 -27.29 12.09
C GLY A 27 36.73 -26.27 11.00
N ARG A 28 37.64 -25.30 10.80
CA ARG A 28 37.47 -24.19 9.84
C ARG A 28 37.30 -24.64 8.39
N ALA A 29 37.86 -25.79 8.00
CA ALA A 29 37.72 -26.33 6.66
C ALA A 29 36.25 -26.64 6.33
N HIS A 30 35.56 -27.36 7.21
CA HIS A 30 34.13 -27.65 7.05
C HIS A 30 33.25 -26.42 7.23
N GLN A 31 33.63 -25.47 8.08
CA GLN A 31 32.92 -24.19 8.15
C GLN A 31 32.96 -23.45 6.80
N ARG A 32 34.14 -23.36 6.18
CA ARG A 32 34.29 -22.71 4.87
C ARG A 32 33.49 -23.44 3.80
N ALA A 33 33.62 -24.77 3.72
CA ALA A 33 32.87 -25.57 2.75
C ALA A 33 31.35 -25.40 2.92
N HIS A 34 30.83 -25.46 4.14
CA HIS A 34 29.40 -25.23 4.39
C HIS A 34 28.97 -23.79 4.07
N TRP A 35 29.85 -22.80 4.30
CA TRP A 35 29.60 -21.41 3.97
C TRP A 35 29.50 -21.16 2.46
N THR A 36 30.44 -21.69 1.68
CA THR A 36 30.54 -21.43 0.23
C THR A 36 29.73 -22.40 -0.61
N GLU A 37 29.80 -23.69 -0.31
CA GLU A 37 29.24 -24.76 -1.13
C GLU A 37 27.95 -25.34 -0.52
N GLY A 38 27.89 -25.41 0.81
CA GLY A 38 26.76 -26.01 1.54
C GLY A 38 25.57 -25.07 1.81
N GLY A 39 25.55 -23.87 1.21
CA GLY A 39 24.41 -22.95 1.29
C GLY A 39 24.23 -22.24 2.64
N HIS A 40 25.15 -22.38 3.61
CA HIS A 40 24.98 -21.73 4.91
C HIS A 40 24.95 -20.21 4.81
N LYS A 41 25.70 -19.61 3.88
CA LYS A 41 25.75 -18.14 3.71
C LYS A 41 24.36 -17.52 3.53
N SER A 42 23.49 -18.14 2.73
CA SER A 42 22.13 -17.62 2.48
C SER A 42 21.13 -18.01 3.56
N ALA A 43 21.39 -19.07 4.33
CA ALA A 43 20.53 -19.56 5.40
C ALA A 43 20.91 -19.06 6.81
N CYS A 44 22.11 -18.50 6.98
CA CYS A 44 22.62 -18.04 8.27
C CYS A 44 21.79 -16.84 8.76
N ARG A 45 21.19 -16.94 9.95
CA ARG A 45 20.42 -15.87 10.59
C ARG A 45 20.95 -15.63 12.01
N PRO A 46 21.22 -14.39 12.42
CA PRO A 46 21.65 -14.06 13.78
C PRO A 46 20.48 -14.00 14.78
N TYR A 47 19.34 -14.60 14.43
CA TYR A 47 18.13 -14.62 15.23
C TYR A 47 17.38 -15.95 15.05
N VAL A 48 16.51 -16.24 16.01
CA VAL A 48 15.59 -17.38 16.01
C VAL A 48 14.15 -16.91 16.16
N VAL A 49 13.19 -17.72 15.71
CA VAL A 49 11.76 -17.48 15.96
C VAL A 49 11.41 -18.08 17.33
N ALA A 50 10.98 -17.24 18.26
CA ALA A 50 10.46 -17.62 19.56
C ALA A 50 8.95 -17.32 19.64
N SER A 51 8.30 -17.76 20.71
CA SER A 51 6.89 -17.48 20.98
C SER A 51 6.68 -17.17 22.46
N SER A 52 5.85 -16.18 22.77
CA SER A 52 5.40 -15.90 24.14
C SER A 52 3.89 -15.61 24.18
N PRO A 53 3.24 -15.70 25.34
CA PRO A 53 1.84 -15.32 25.50
C PRO A 53 1.55 -13.85 25.16
N GLU A 54 2.49 -12.95 25.41
CA GLU A 54 2.31 -11.50 25.28
C GLU A 54 2.52 -11.01 23.84
N LEU A 55 3.52 -11.56 23.14
CA LEU A 55 3.93 -11.09 21.81
C LEU A 55 3.53 -12.04 20.69
N GLY A 56 3.12 -13.27 21.01
CA GLY A 56 3.00 -14.34 20.02
C GLY A 56 4.36 -14.67 19.40
N ARG A 57 4.39 -14.96 18.10
CA ARG A 57 5.63 -15.27 17.36
C ARG A 57 6.49 -14.02 17.16
N HIS A 58 7.74 -14.08 17.57
CA HIS A 58 8.67 -12.97 17.49
C HIS A 58 10.10 -13.46 17.21
N TRP A 59 11.02 -12.55 16.88
CA TRP A 59 12.43 -12.88 16.70
C TRP A 59 13.25 -12.48 17.92
N VAL A 60 14.22 -13.32 18.24
CA VAL A 60 15.20 -13.08 19.31
C VAL A 60 16.59 -13.25 18.73
N THR A 61 17.45 -12.25 18.90
CA THR A 61 18.85 -12.32 18.48
C THR A 61 19.61 -13.32 19.34
N VAL A 62 20.48 -14.12 18.74
CA VAL A 62 21.28 -15.13 19.48
C VAL A 62 22.64 -14.60 19.94
N ARG A 63 22.99 -13.40 19.51
CA ARG A 63 24.23 -12.70 19.85
C ARG A 63 23.97 -11.21 19.91
N ASP A 64 24.97 -10.46 20.37
CA ASP A 64 24.96 -9.01 20.31
C ASP A 64 24.95 -8.51 18.85
N VAL A 65 24.24 -7.40 18.63
CA VAL A 65 24.05 -6.76 17.33
C VAL A 65 24.70 -5.38 17.36
N ALA A 66 25.55 -5.10 16.38
CA ALA A 66 26.19 -3.80 16.29
C ALA A 66 25.23 -2.73 15.76
N VAL A 67 25.46 -1.48 16.14
CA VAL A 67 24.70 -0.34 15.60
C VAL A 67 24.87 -0.26 14.08
N GLY A 68 23.76 -0.17 13.35
CA GLY A 68 23.75 -0.13 11.88
C GLY A 68 23.86 -1.49 11.18
N GLU A 69 23.93 -2.59 11.93
CA GLU A 69 23.98 -3.93 11.36
C GLU A 69 22.64 -4.35 10.74
N VAL A 70 22.68 -4.90 9.52
CA VAL A 70 21.49 -5.42 8.83
C VAL A 70 21.18 -6.85 9.31
N LEU A 71 20.07 -7.02 10.04
CA LEU A 71 19.63 -8.34 10.52
C LEU A 71 18.76 -9.10 9.50
N LEU A 72 17.85 -8.38 8.85
CA LEU A 72 16.92 -8.90 7.85
C LEU A 72 16.93 -7.98 6.64
N GLU A 73 16.97 -8.60 5.47
CA GLU A 73 16.57 -7.98 4.22
C GLU A 73 15.54 -8.89 3.55
N GLU A 74 14.40 -8.30 3.16
CA GLU A 74 13.31 -9.04 2.51
C GLU A 74 12.72 -8.22 1.37
N ARG A 75 12.37 -8.90 0.27
CA ARG A 75 11.66 -8.28 -0.85
C ARG A 75 10.17 -8.17 -0.51
N PRO A 76 9.51 -7.04 -0.80
CA PRO A 76 8.09 -6.90 -0.52
C PRO A 76 7.27 -7.94 -1.28
N LEU A 77 6.23 -8.47 -0.64
CA LEU A 77 5.32 -9.42 -1.26
C LEU A 77 4.49 -8.77 -2.38
N ALA A 78 4.04 -7.54 -2.15
CA ALA A 78 3.27 -6.74 -3.10
C ALA A 78 3.60 -5.25 -2.93
N VAL A 79 3.45 -4.50 -4.01
CA VAL A 79 3.67 -3.04 -4.07
C VAL A 79 2.50 -2.38 -4.78
N GLY A 80 2.05 -1.23 -4.29
CA GLY A 80 0.90 -0.52 -4.86
C GLY A 80 0.70 0.87 -4.26
N PRO A 81 -0.10 1.73 -4.91
CA PRO A 81 -0.43 3.03 -4.37
C PRO A 81 -1.21 2.91 -3.05
N LYS A 82 -0.90 3.78 -2.08
CA LYS A 82 -1.67 3.88 -0.84
C LYS A 82 -3.10 4.35 -1.15
N ALA A 83 -4.10 3.72 -0.54
CA ALA A 83 -5.48 4.19 -0.62
C ALA A 83 -5.59 5.66 -0.16
N GLY A 84 -6.24 6.50 -0.97
CA GLY A 84 -6.39 7.93 -0.70
C GLY A 84 -5.14 8.78 -0.95
N SER A 85 -4.06 8.22 -1.51
CA SER A 85 -2.96 9.05 -2.03
C SER A 85 -3.38 9.83 -3.29
N PRO A 86 -2.74 10.97 -3.59
CA PRO A 86 -2.87 11.60 -4.91
C PRO A 86 -2.54 10.61 -6.03
N PRO A 87 -3.04 10.82 -7.26
CA PRO A 87 -2.71 9.94 -8.38
C PRO A 87 -1.19 9.84 -8.57
N VAL A 88 -0.68 8.61 -8.60
CA VAL A 88 0.73 8.29 -8.85
C VAL A 88 0.86 7.37 -10.06
N CYS A 89 2.05 7.35 -10.66
CA CYS A 89 2.38 6.37 -11.69
C CYS A 89 2.37 4.96 -11.11
N LEU A 90 1.65 4.06 -11.78
CA LEU A 90 1.53 2.65 -11.37
C LEU A 90 2.81 1.80 -11.51
N THR A 91 3.90 2.38 -12.00
CA THR A 91 5.20 1.70 -12.14
C THR A 91 6.24 2.19 -11.15
N CYS A 92 6.43 3.52 -11.07
CA CYS A 92 7.47 4.11 -10.24
C CYS A 92 6.94 4.82 -8.99
N TYR A 93 5.61 4.90 -8.84
CA TYR A 93 4.93 5.58 -7.73
C TYR A 93 5.25 7.07 -7.58
N ALA A 94 5.86 7.68 -8.59
CA ALA A 94 6.03 9.14 -8.66
C ALA A 94 4.68 9.83 -8.90
N PRO A 95 4.51 11.10 -8.50
CA PRO A 95 3.29 11.88 -8.78
C PRO A 95 2.90 11.83 -10.27
N ALA A 96 1.60 11.68 -10.55
CA ALA A 96 1.11 11.58 -11.91
C ALA A 96 1.35 12.87 -12.69
N THR A 97 1.87 12.74 -13.90
CA THR A 97 2.21 13.86 -14.81
C THR A 97 1.11 14.16 -15.85
N GLY A 98 -0.07 13.56 -15.69
CA GLY A 98 -1.19 13.67 -16.64
C GLY A 98 -1.18 12.67 -17.80
N HIS A 99 -0.13 11.85 -17.93
CA HIS A 99 -0.09 10.76 -18.91
C HIS A 99 -0.91 9.56 -18.41
N ALA A 100 -1.70 8.97 -19.30
CA ALA A 100 -2.52 7.80 -19.03
C ALA A 100 -2.10 6.64 -19.93
N CYS A 101 -2.04 5.43 -19.39
CA CYS A 101 -1.70 4.23 -20.11
C CYS A 101 -2.69 4.02 -21.27
N SER A 102 -2.20 3.81 -22.50
CA SER A 102 -3.06 3.60 -23.67
C SER A 102 -3.92 2.32 -23.55
N GLY A 103 -3.47 1.35 -22.76
CA GLY A 103 -4.15 0.07 -22.57
C GLY A 103 -5.26 0.07 -21.52
N CYS A 104 -5.11 0.80 -20.40
CA CYS A 104 -6.06 0.76 -19.28
C CYS A 104 -6.59 2.12 -18.82
N GLY A 105 -5.97 3.22 -19.24
CA GLY A 105 -6.37 4.59 -18.87
C GLY A 105 -5.85 5.08 -17.51
N TRP A 106 -5.12 4.25 -16.76
CA TRP A 106 -4.57 4.64 -15.45
C TRP A 106 -3.27 5.44 -15.58
N PRO A 107 -2.93 6.27 -14.57
CA PRO A 107 -1.76 7.14 -14.59
C PRO A 107 -0.43 6.38 -14.71
N VAL A 108 0.39 6.82 -15.67
CA VAL A 108 1.78 6.39 -15.87
C VAL A 108 2.62 7.61 -16.24
N CYS A 109 3.94 7.60 -16.04
CA CYS A 109 4.78 8.75 -16.43
C CYS A 109 4.96 8.89 -17.96
N GLY A 110 4.71 7.83 -18.73
CA GLY A 110 4.92 7.78 -20.18
C GLY A 110 5.20 6.36 -20.70
N PRO A 111 5.63 6.20 -21.96
CA PRO A 111 5.75 4.89 -22.63
C PRO A 111 6.63 3.88 -21.90
N ARG A 112 7.71 4.34 -21.25
CA ARG A 112 8.60 3.48 -20.46
C ARG A 112 7.88 2.82 -19.28
N CYS A 113 7.08 3.60 -18.53
CA CYS A 113 6.31 3.06 -17.41
C CYS A 113 5.12 2.25 -17.90
N GLU A 114 4.49 2.67 -19.00
CA GLU A 114 3.40 1.91 -19.61
C GLU A 114 3.82 0.49 -20.02
N ALA A 115 5.02 0.34 -20.61
CA ALA A 115 5.56 -0.95 -21.03
C ALA A 115 6.19 -1.76 -19.88
N ALA A 116 6.31 -1.20 -18.68
CA ALA A 116 6.98 -1.87 -17.57
C ALA A 116 6.19 -3.09 -17.10
N PRO A 117 6.82 -4.28 -16.93
CA PRO A 117 6.12 -5.51 -16.57
C PRO A 117 5.27 -5.42 -15.31
N VAL A 118 5.76 -4.67 -14.29
CA VAL A 118 5.08 -4.47 -13.00
C VAL A 118 3.69 -3.84 -13.15
N HIS A 119 3.46 -3.05 -14.19
CA HIS A 119 2.14 -2.53 -14.53
C HIS A 119 1.51 -3.35 -15.66
N ARG A 120 2.23 -3.50 -16.79
CA ARG A 120 1.72 -4.05 -18.05
C ARG A 120 1.20 -5.48 -17.92
N LEU A 121 1.90 -6.31 -17.15
CA LEU A 121 1.58 -7.74 -17.01
C LEU A 121 0.78 -8.04 -15.74
N ALA A 122 1.01 -7.27 -14.66
CA ALA A 122 0.38 -7.56 -13.37
C ALA A 122 -1.07 -7.08 -13.30
N GLU A 123 -1.34 -5.81 -13.64
CA GLU A 123 -2.63 -5.18 -13.35
C GLU A 123 -3.30 -4.51 -14.56
N CYS A 124 -2.54 -4.18 -15.62
CA CYS A 124 -3.06 -3.38 -16.74
C CYS A 124 -4.30 -3.99 -17.41
N SER A 125 -4.35 -5.31 -17.60
CA SER A 125 -5.52 -5.99 -18.17
C SER A 125 -6.69 -6.07 -17.20
N LEU A 126 -6.42 -6.17 -15.90
CA LEU A 126 -7.42 -6.29 -14.83
C LEU A 126 -8.16 -4.97 -14.61
N VAL A 127 -7.45 -3.84 -14.70
CA VAL A 127 -8.02 -2.51 -14.40
C VAL A 127 -8.50 -1.75 -15.64
N ARG A 128 -8.40 -2.37 -16.83
CA ARG A 128 -8.89 -1.81 -18.09
C ARG A 128 -10.39 -1.52 -18.01
N GLY A 129 -10.78 -0.29 -18.34
CA GLY A 129 -12.20 0.12 -18.35
C GLY A 129 -12.79 0.41 -16.97
N HIS A 130 -12.04 0.24 -15.89
CA HIS A 130 -12.49 0.55 -14.52
C HIS A 130 -12.18 1.99 -14.10
N PHE A 131 -11.24 2.67 -14.76
CA PHE A 131 -10.93 4.08 -14.51
C PHE A 131 -11.54 4.95 -15.59
N ASP A 132 -12.84 5.14 -15.50
CA ASP A 132 -13.46 6.26 -16.19
C ASP A 132 -14.42 7.00 -15.26
N GLU A 133 -13.86 7.83 -14.37
CA GLU A 133 -14.67 8.83 -13.67
C GLU A 133 -15.49 9.68 -14.66
N ARG A 134 -15.11 9.79 -15.94
CA ARG A 134 -15.79 10.63 -16.94
C ARG A 134 -17.03 9.96 -17.54
N HIS A 135 -17.21 8.64 -17.41
CA HIS A 135 -18.33 7.90 -18.02
C HIS A 135 -19.17 7.08 -17.03
N LEU A 136 -19.47 7.62 -15.84
CA LEU A 136 -20.49 7.03 -14.97
C LEU A 136 -21.90 7.24 -15.55
N SER A 137 -22.67 6.16 -15.68
CA SER A 137 -24.08 6.24 -16.09
C SER A 137 -24.91 7.01 -15.06
N ALA A 138 -26.06 7.55 -15.48
CA ALA A 138 -26.99 8.23 -14.56
C ALA A 138 -27.46 7.31 -13.41
N LYS A 139 -27.52 5.98 -13.63
CA LYS A 139 -27.86 4.99 -12.60
C LYS A 139 -26.72 4.86 -11.58
N GLN A 140 -25.48 4.70 -12.04
CA GLN A 140 -24.31 4.61 -11.16
C GLN A 140 -24.12 5.89 -10.36
N LEU A 141 -24.27 7.07 -10.98
CA LEU A 141 -24.18 8.33 -10.27
C LEU A 141 -25.25 8.46 -9.16
N LYS A 142 -26.52 8.09 -9.45
CA LYS A 142 -27.58 8.07 -8.43
C LYS A 142 -27.26 7.12 -7.27
N ASN A 143 -26.71 5.94 -7.58
CA ASN A 143 -26.31 4.97 -6.55
C ASN A 143 -25.17 5.54 -5.69
N ASN A 144 -24.14 6.11 -6.31
CA ASN A 144 -23.01 6.72 -5.60
C ASN A 144 -23.47 7.87 -4.70
N THR A 145 -24.34 8.76 -5.19
CA THR A 145 -24.87 9.87 -4.37
C THR A 145 -25.69 9.35 -3.20
N LYS A 146 -26.53 8.34 -3.42
CA LYS A 146 -27.33 7.70 -2.36
C LYS A 146 -26.44 7.08 -1.27
N ILE A 147 -25.39 6.35 -1.67
CA ILE A 147 -24.43 5.77 -0.73
C ILE A 147 -23.72 6.86 0.06
N CYS A 148 -23.31 7.96 -0.57
CA CYS A 148 -22.67 9.07 0.14
C CYS A 148 -23.62 9.68 1.19
N GLU A 149 -24.92 9.83 0.88
CA GLU A 149 -25.92 10.32 1.85
C GLU A 149 -26.16 9.34 3.00
N GLU A 150 -26.14 8.03 2.75
CA GLU A 150 -26.25 7.00 3.79
C GLU A 150 -25.00 6.99 4.69
N LEU A 151 -23.81 7.09 4.10
CA LEU A 151 -22.54 7.17 4.84
C LEU A 151 -22.43 8.46 5.66
N LEU A 152 -22.97 9.58 5.17
CA LEU A 152 -23.02 10.83 5.95
C LEU A 152 -23.87 10.68 7.21
N ARG A 153 -25.00 9.98 7.14
CA ARG A 153 -25.83 9.69 8.33
C ARG A 153 -25.10 8.79 9.33
N LEU A 154 -24.31 7.84 8.85
CA LEU A 154 -23.45 7.04 9.71
C LEU A 154 -22.34 7.88 10.34
N ALA A 155 -21.73 8.78 9.57
CA ALA A 155 -20.70 9.71 10.07
C ALA A 155 -21.26 10.64 11.16
N ASP A 156 -22.53 11.02 11.10
CA ASP A 156 -23.19 11.80 12.17
C ASP A 156 -23.22 11.07 13.53
N VAL A 157 -23.21 9.73 13.52
CA VAL A 157 -23.26 8.91 14.73
C VAL A 157 -21.86 8.46 15.16
N LEU A 158 -21.05 7.97 14.21
CA LEU A 158 -19.76 7.34 14.50
C LEU A 158 -18.64 8.36 14.75
N GLU A 159 -18.61 9.43 13.97
CA GLU A 159 -17.55 10.45 14.01
C GLU A 159 -18.16 11.85 13.83
N PRO A 160 -18.91 12.35 14.83
CA PRO A 160 -19.54 13.66 14.75
C PRO A 160 -18.50 14.78 14.68
N GLY A 161 -18.86 15.89 14.02
CA GLY A 161 -18.00 17.06 13.87
C GLY A 161 -17.30 17.18 12.51
N ILE A 162 -16.24 18.00 12.48
CA ILE A 162 -15.42 18.26 11.30
C ILE A 162 -14.43 17.10 11.17
N THR A 163 -14.71 16.18 10.25
CA THR A 163 -13.87 15.00 10.01
C THR A 163 -13.51 14.87 8.54
N ARG A 164 -12.31 14.37 8.28
CA ARG A 164 -11.82 14.06 6.92
C ARG A 164 -12.80 13.20 6.14
N PHE A 165 -13.37 12.16 6.77
CA PHE A 165 -14.34 11.27 6.16
C PHE A 165 -15.57 12.02 5.64
N ARG A 166 -16.15 12.91 6.47
CA ARG A 166 -17.28 13.76 6.10
C ARG A 166 -16.92 14.71 4.94
N GLY A 167 -15.73 15.31 4.97
CA GLY A 167 -15.24 16.18 3.90
C GLY A 167 -15.17 15.47 2.55
N LEU A 168 -14.61 14.25 2.53
CA LEU A 168 -14.52 13.42 1.33
C LEU A 168 -15.89 12.96 0.83
N LEU A 169 -16.80 12.55 1.72
CA LEU A 169 -18.17 12.16 1.32
C LEU A 169 -18.92 13.32 0.66
N LEU A 170 -18.85 14.52 1.24
CA LEU A 170 -19.47 15.73 0.66
C LEU A 170 -18.84 16.08 -0.70
N PHE A 171 -17.52 15.96 -0.82
CA PHE A 171 -16.81 16.17 -2.09
C PHE A 171 -17.31 15.23 -3.19
N TYR A 172 -17.33 13.91 -2.93
CA TYR A 172 -17.81 12.93 -3.90
C TYR A 172 -19.29 13.11 -4.24
N LEU A 173 -20.10 13.48 -3.25
CA LEU A 173 -21.52 13.81 -3.44
C LEU A 173 -21.69 15.01 -4.38
N VAL A 174 -20.96 16.11 -4.17
CA VAL A 174 -20.96 17.28 -5.06
C VAL A 174 -20.53 16.90 -6.49
N CYS A 175 -19.44 16.16 -6.65
CA CYS A 175 -18.98 15.71 -7.97
C CYS A 175 -20.05 14.87 -8.70
N GLY A 176 -20.73 13.97 -7.98
CA GLY A 176 -21.81 13.15 -8.51
C GLY A 176 -23.03 13.98 -8.92
N LEU A 177 -23.47 14.89 -8.06
CA LEU A 177 -24.62 15.77 -8.31
C LEU A 177 -24.36 16.74 -9.48
N LYS A 178 -23.17 17.34 -9.60
CA LYS A 178 -22.77 18.16 -10.76
C LYS A 178 -22.90 17.38 -12.08
N LYS A 179 -22.47 16.10 -12.11
CA LYS A 179 -22.61 15.22 -13.29
C LYS A 179 -24.07 14.86 -13.56
N LEU A 180 -24.86 14.53 -12.54
CA LEU A 180 -26.30 14.26 -12.68
C LEU A 180 -27.08 15.46 -13.20
N LYS A 181 -26.76 16.67 -12.72
CA LYS A 181 -27.33 17.94 -13.21
C LYS A 181 -27.10 18.07 -14.71
N ARG A 182 -25.86 17.85 -15.17
CA ARG A 182 -25.49 17.92 -16.60
C ARG A 182 -26.28 16.91 -17.44
N ILE A 183 -26.39 15.65 -16.99
CA ILE A 183 -27.09 14.60 -17.73
C ILE A 183 -28.61 14.84 -17.79
N LYS A 184 -29.23 15.21 -16.66
CA LYS A 184 -30.69 15.35 -16.55
C LYS A 184 -31.21 16.74 -16.91
N LYS A 185 -30.35 17.75 -17.03
CA LYS A 185 -30.70 19.16 -17.23
C LYS A 185 -31.73 19.70 -16.22
N LYS A 186 -31.63 19.31 -14.94
CA LYS A 186 -32.53 19.78 -13.87
C LYS A 186 -31.85 20.78 -12.94
N SER A 187 -32.50 21.91 -12.65
CA SER A 187 -32.01 22.98 -11.77
C SER A 187 -32.14 22.67 -10.27
N ASN A 188 -32.93 21.64 -9.90
CA ASN A 188 -33.21 21.29 -8.51
C ASN A 188 -31.96 20.82 -7.71
N TYR A 189 -30.82 20.66 -8.36
CA TYR A 189 -29.56 20.29 -7.71
C TYR A 189 -28.74 21.49 -7.24
N ASP A 190 -29.08 22.73 -7.64
CA ASP A 190 -28.18 23.88 -7.48
C ASP A 190 -27.97 24.29 -6.02
N GLU A 191 -29.06 24.40 -5.27
CA GLU A 191 -29.00 24.72 -3.84
C GLU A 191 -28.29 23.63 -3.04
N ILE A 192 -28.56 22.35 -3.37
CA ILE A 192 -27.94 21.20 -2.73
C ILE A 192 -26.44 21.15 -3.00
N ILE A 193 -26.03 21.33 -4.27
CA ILE A 193 -24.63 21.38 -4.67
C ILE A 193 -23.91 22.53 -3.95
N LYS A 194 -24.52 23.72 -3.90
CA LYS A 194 -23.93 24.87 -3.22
C LYS A 194 -23.70 24.59 -1.74
N ASN A 195 -24.73 24.12 -1.02
CA ASN A 195 -24.65 23.80 0.41
C ASN A 195 -23.57 22.74 0.71
N TYR A 196 -23.54 21.63 -0.04
CA TYR A 196 -22.52 20.60 0.18
C TYR A 196 -21.11 21.04 -0.22
N THR A 197 -20.98 21.92 -1.22
CA THR A 197 -19.69 22.51 -1.59
C THR A 197 -19.13 23.36 -0.45
N GLU A 198 -19.93 24.27 0.09
CA GLU A 198 -19.54 25.13 1.21
C GLU A 198 -19.10 24.31 2.44
N LYS A 199 -19.87 23.27 2.78
CA LYS A 199 -19.52 22.36 3.89
C LYS A 199 -18.23 21.58 3.62
N SER A 200 -18.05 21.06 2.41
CA SER A 200 -16.84 20.30 2.03
C SER A 200 -15.59 21.19 2.10
N VAL A 201 -15.66 22.41 1.56
CA VAL A 201 -14.56 23.38 1.60
C VAL A 201 -14.22 23.79 3.04
N ALA A 202 -15.22 23.97 3.90
CA ALA A 202 -14.99 24.29 5.31
C ALA A 202 -14.19 23.19 6.03
N ILE A 203 -14.43 21.91 5.70
CA ILE A 203 -13.68 20.78 6.24
C ILE A 203 -12.28 20.71 5.63
N PHE A 204 -12.14 20.83 4.31
CA PHE A 204 -10.81 20.70 3.68
C PHE A 204 -9.84 21.82 4.09
N LYS A 205 -10.33 23.02 4.42
CA LYS A 205 -9.49 24.08 5.01
C LYS A 205 -8.82 23.70 6.33
N THR A 206 -9.28 22.65 7.01
CA THR A 206 -8.62 22.13 8.22
C THR A 206 -7.64 20.99 7.93
N GLU A 207 -7.53 20.55 6.67
CA GLU A 207 -6.74 19.40 6.21
C GLU A 207 -5.79 19.85 5.08
N PRO A 208 -4.59 20.39 5.40
CA PRO A 208 -3.70 20.97 4.39
C PRO A 208 -3.28 20.02 3.24
N ASP A 209 -3.26 18.71 3.47
CA ASP A 209 -2.96 17.71 2.44
C ASP A 209 -4.11 17.52 1.42
N LEU A 210 -5.29 18.07 1.71
CA LEU A 210 -6.50 17.99 0.88
C LEU A 210 -6.87 19.30 0.18
N ASP A 211 -6.07 20.36 0.30
CA ASP A 211 -6.35 21.66 -0.32
C ASP A 211 -6.58 21.55 -1.84
N TYR A 212 -5.87 20.63 -2.52
CA TYR A 212 -6.05 20.36 -3.95
C TYR A 212 -7.48 19.92 -4.34
N LEU A 213 -8.28 19.44 -3.39
CA LEU A 213 -9.69 19.10 -3.62
C LEU A 213 -10.59 20.33 -3.63
N ILE A 214 -10.21 21.43 -2.95
CA ILE A 214 -10.93 22.70 -2.99
C ILE A 214 -10.88 23.27 -4.42
N ASP A 215 -9.72 23.22 -5.07
CA ASP A 215 -9.54 23.67 -6.45
C ASP A 215 -10.42 22.88 -7.45
N ARG A 216 -10.70 21.60 -7.15
CA ARG A 216 -11.60 20.76 -7.96
C ARG A 216 -13.08 21.06 -7.75
N LEU A 217 -13.44 21.75 -6.67
CA LEU A 217 -14.82 22.10 -6.33
C LEU A 217 -15.25 23.46 -6.88
N GLN A 218 -14.30 24.36 -7.16
CA GLN A 218 -14.51 25.63 -7.83
C GLN A 218 -14.83 25.43 -9.32
#